data_AF-A0A8S1EK70-F1
#
_entry.id   AF-A0A8S1EK70-F1
#
_cell.length_a   1.000
_cell.length_b   1.000
_cell.length_c   1.000
_cell.angle_alpha   90.00
_cell.angle_beta   90.00
_cell.angle_gamma   90.00
#
_symmetry.space_group_name_H-M   'P 1'
#
loop_
_entity.id
_entity.type
_entity.pdbx_description
1 polymer ?
#
loop_
_entity_poly.entity_id
_entity_poly.type
_entity_poly.pdbx_seq_one_letter_code
_entity_poly.pdbx_strand_id
1 'polypeptide(L)'
;MSFEEPDKKKSFWDKCVLPKYDVWAEEIIRYVNPNENPLKKCDPDLKPLTELKNGKWKVISDDKKMQCKWRCHTRKSEKANIISDWSSDEKEVNCEIVESSCSKDGKEIYGYLHSQILPVHDPLNSENNNTNRNNDTKTNYDVYVILIDSLSYSQAKRSLPRTLSYFQSHMDAVPFPYMNKVGDNSRPNGVAIWFGKALEKVDRSLFGEPSIEPDWKHQYFCYTFKDNESNIFTDFKNNGYKTLLAEDWAAGTLNWPNCRGFEKPITHHYMRPFQIAYEKSGTEMTKKHLDGKRYCREYHHTLLDYMEQFINAYPDQRKFAWLWATHLGHNSENGIFHSDKDIHNFFLRNRKVMDESFVIILGDHGLRFGSVRSTFVGGLDVNNPFTMISIPKKLRKTTNILDILKDNSRKLQTHYDTRATLLDLLLHQPKSAFLETEPIDIPGARGNSLLRRQPNFERTCRTLPIPMEYCICQFTSTPQNKNSDISIQAGKAITEKVNSLLRQNNLTEKCIAMDYDNTTKISLYDDKLNNASIYNVDIITKKPSEAAFKVCVQY
;
A
#
# COMPACT_ATOMS: atom_id res chain seq x y z
N MET A 1 6.26 -49.24 -5.28
CA MET A 1 6.70 -48.84 -6.64
C MET A 1 6.06 -47.50 -6.93
N SER A 2 6.78 -46.41 -6.66
CA SER A 2 6.39 -45.07 -7.07
C SER A 2 6.70 -44.94 -8.56
N PHE A 3 5.67 -44.73 -9.36
CA PHE A 3 5.86 -44.27 -10.72
C PHE A 3 6.33 -42.82 -10.62
N GLU A 4 7.65 -42.60 -10.71
CA GLU A 4 8.17 -41.30 -11.11
C GLU A 4 7.67 -41.07 -12.55
N GLU A 5 6.75 -40.12 -12.71
CA GLU A 5 6.44 -39.60 -14.03
C GLU A 5 7.75 -39.06 -14.65
N PRO A 6 8.03 -39.39 -15.92
CA PRO A 6 9.23 -38.90 -16.58
C PRO A 6 9.21 -37.38 -16.57
N ASP A 7 10.33 -36.80 -16.13
CA ASP A 7 10.61 -35.37 -16.01
C ASP A 7 10.18 -34.63 -17.29
N LYS A 8 8.92 -34.17 -17.32
CA LYS A 8 8.42 -33.29 -18.37
C LYS A 8 9.31 -32.06 -18.29
N LYS A 9 10.16 -31.85 -19.31
CA LYS A 9 10.94 -30.61 -19.47
C LYS A 9 10.03 -29.44 -19.08
N LYS A 10 10.30 -28.82 -17.93
CA LYS A 10 9.52 -27.70 -17.42
C LYS A 10 9.46 -26.65 -18.52
N SER A 11 8.24 -26.24 -18.87
CA SER A 11 8.02 -25.18 -19.86
C SER A 11 8.77 -23.93 -19.41
N PHE A 12 9.22 -23.11 -20.36
CA PHE A 12 9.79 -21.80 -20.03
C PHE A 12 8.82 -20.96 -19.18
N TRP A 13 7.52 -21.12 -19.43
CA TRP A 13 6.41 -20.52 -18.68
C TRP A 13 6.23 -21.08 -17.25
N ASP A 14 6.89 -22.20 -16.93
CA ASP A 14 6.92 -22.81 -15.60
C ASP A 14 8.10 -22.31 -14.76
N LYS A 15 8.88 -21.36 -15.28
CA LYS A 15 9.99 -20.70 -14.59
C LYS A 15 9.74 -19.20 -14.48
N CYS A 16 10.34 -18.59 -13.47
CA CYS A 16 10.38 -17.13 -13.34
C CYS A 16 11.84 -16.67 -13.40
N VAL A 17 12.25 -16.08 -14.53
CA VAL A 17 13.53 -15.37 -14.58
C VAL A 17 13.33 -14.01 -13.93
N LEU A 18 13.83 -13.85 -12.71
CA LEU A 18 13.68 -12.61 -11.96
C LEU A 18 14.52 -11.48 -12.57
N PRO A 19 13.97 -10.26 -12.68
CA PRO A 19 14.64 -9.16 -13.35
C PRO A 19 15.92 -8.74 -12.61
N LYS A 20 16.99 -8.48 -13.37
CA LYS A 20 18.23 -7.87 -12.87
C LYS A 20 18.46 -6.59 -13.64
N TYR A 21 18.57 -5.48 -12.93
CA TYR A 21 18.64 -4.15 -13.52
C TYR A 21 19.37 -3.20 -12.59
N ASP A 22 19.98 -2.18 -13.19
CA ASP A 22 20.52 -1.05 -12.45
C ASP A 22 19.38 -0.08 -12.10
N VAL A 23 19.20 0.18 -10.80
CA VAL A 23 18.20 1.13 -10.31
C VAL A 23 18.55 2.58 -10.67
N TRP A 24 19.77 2.82 -11.17
CA TRP A 24 20.26 4.11 -11.66
C TRP A 24 20.49 4.13 -13.18
N ALA A 25 19.83 3.24 -13.94
CA ALA A 25 19.94 3.20 -15.39
C ALA A 25 19.75 4.59 -16.05
N GLU A 26 20.54 4.90 -17.08
CA GLU A 26 20.57 6.22 -17.72
C GLU A 26 19.19 6.66 -18.27
N GLU A 27 18.40 5.70 -18.75
CA GLU A 27 17.05 5.95 -19.27
C GLU A 27 16.07 6.48 -18.22
N ILE A 28 16.21 6.08 -16.95
CA ILE A 28 15.31 6.50 -15.87
C ILE A 28 15.83 7.76 -15.16
N ILE A 29 17.16 7.93 -15.07
CA ILE A 29 17.77 9.03 -14.30
C ILE A 29 17.36 10.42 -14.82
N ARG A 30 17.08 10.55 -16.12
CA ARG A 30 16.56 11.80 -16.73
C ARG A 30 15.18 12.24 -16.21
N TYR A 31 14.43 11.34 -15.57
CA TYR A 31 13.15 11.64 -14.93
C TYR A 31 13.29 11.89 -13.43
N VAL A 32 14.47 11.63 -12.87
CA VAL A 32 14.74 11.69 -11.43
C VAL A 32 15.34 13.05 -11.06
N ASN A 33 14.70 13.74 -10.14
CA ASN A 33 15.15 15.00 -9.57
C ASN A 33 15.22 14.91 -8.03
N PRO A 34 16.39 14.54 -7.47
CA PRO A 34 16.55 14.41 -6.02
C PRO A 34 16.42 15.73 -5.24
N ASN A 35 16.45 16.87 -5.94
CA ASN A 35 16.34 18.20 -5.34
C ASN A 35 14.90 18.72 -5.32
N GLU A 36 13.93 17.94 -5.82
CA GLU A 36 12.52 18.28 -5.71
C GLU A 36 12.14 18.33 -4.22
N ASN A 37 11.76 19.52 -3.76
CA ASN A 37 11.39 19.74 -2.37
C ASN A 37 10.28 20.80 -2.31
N PRO A 38 9.02 20.40 -2.13
CA PRO A 38 7.88 21.32 -2.03
C PRO A 38 7.99 22.26 -0.81
N LEU A 39 8.79 21.89 0.20
CA LEU A 39 9.00 22.67 1.41
C LEU A 39 10.10 23.74 1.27
N LYS A 40 10.78 23.86 0.12
CA LYS A 40 11.96 24.75 -0.01
C LYS A 40 11.68 26.23 0.32
N LYS A 41 10.43 26.69 0.15
CA LYS A 41 10.02 28.10 0.37
C LYS A 41 9.17 28.31 1.63
N CYS A 42 9.04 27.27 2.47
CA CYS A 42 8.29 27.38 3.71
C CYS A 42 9.01 28.27 4.73
N ASP A 43 8.29 28.71 5.76
CA ASP A 43 8.86 29.47 6.87
C ASP A 43 9.15 28.52 8.05
N PRO A 44 10.43 28.19 8.34
CA PRO A 44 10.78 27.27 9.43
C PRO A 44 10.60 27.87 10.83
N ASP A 45 10.53 29.20 10.92
CA ASP A 45 10.37 29.93 12.18
C ASP A 45 8.90 30.10 12.55
N LEU A 46 7.98 29.96 11.59
CA LEU A 46 6.54 29.98 11.83
C LEU A 46 6.09 28.79 12.69
N LYS A 47 5.80 29.07 13.97
CA LYS A 47 5.26 28.07 14.91
C LYS A 47 3.72 28.09 14.92
N PRO A 48 3.08 26.94 15.24
CA PRO A 48 1.63 26.92 15.49
C PRO A 48 1.24 27.92 16.57
N LEU A 49 0.08 28.57 16.45
CA LEU A 49 -0.44 29.52 17.45
C LEU A 49 -1.23 28.84 18.57
N THR A 50 -1.53 27.56 18.41
CA THR A 50 -2.30 26.74 19.34
C THR A 50 -1.60 25.41 19.54
N GLU A 51 -1.80 24.79 20.69
CA GLU A 51 -1.26 23.47 21.02
C GLU A 51 -2.39 22.58 21.55
N LEU A 52 -2.40 21.32 21.15
CA LEU A 52 -3.18 20.26 21.79
C LEU A 52 -2.21 19.26 22.42
N LYS A 53 -2.22 19.18 23.75
CA LYS A 53 -1.32 18.29 24.49
C LYS A 53 -2.02 17.71 25.71
N ASN A 54 -1.93 16.40 25.88
CA ASN A 54 -2.53 15.66 27.00
C ASN A 54 -4.02 15.98 27.19
N GLY A 55 -4.80 15.98 26.11
CA GLY A 55 -6.23 16.29 26.18
C GLY A 55 -6.55 17.77 26.35
N LYS A 56 -5.57 18.68 26.46
CA LYS A 56 -5.83 20.11 26.69
C LYS A 56 -5.44 20.94 25.50
N TRP A 57 -6.38 21.75 25.01
CA TRP A 57 -6.13 22.76 24.00
C TRP A 57 -5.82 24.09 24.66
N LYS A 58 -4.82 24.81 24.13
CA LYS A 58 -4.45 26.15 24.60
C LYS A 58 -3.92 27.02 23.48
N VAL A 59 -3.96 28.33 23.70
CA VAL A 59 -3.31 29.32 22.86
C VAL A 59 -1.85 29.47 23.32
N ILE A 60 -0.91 29.39 22.38
CA ILE A 60 0.53 29.58 22.66
C ILE A 60 1.10 30.84 22.01
N SER A 61 0.26 31.62 21.34
CA SER A 61 0.62 32.93 20.79
C SER A 61 0.75 33.98 21.89
N ASP A 62 1.85 34.73 21.89
CA ASP A 62 2.06 35.87 22.81
C ASP A 62 1.24 37.11 22.44
N ASP A 63 0.66 37.16 21.23
CA ASP A 63 -0.19 38.26 20.78
C ASP A 63 -1.56 38.25 21.47
N LYS A 64 -1.73 39.12 22.48
CA LYS A 64 -2.98 39.29 23.24
C LYS A 64 -4.19 39.74 22.40
N LYS A 65 -3.98 40.25 21.18
CA LYS A 65 -5.07 40.60 20.26
C LYS A 65 -5.58 39.40 19.47
N MET A 66 -4.89 38.26 19.56
CA MET A 66 -5.27 37.04 18.87
C MET A 66 -6.51 36.44 19.53
N GLN A 67 -7.58 36.27 18.77
CA GLN A 67 -8.77 35.55 19.21
C GLN A 67 -8.75 34.16 18.57
N CYS A 68 -8.48 33.15 19.39
CA CYS A 68 -8.45 31.77 18.95
C CYS A 68 -9.69 31.02 19.45
N LYS A 69 -10.11 30.04 18.66
CA LYS A 69 -11.21 29.12 18.96
C LYS A 69 -10.89 27.74 18.41
N TRP A 70 -11.54 26.73 18.98
CA TRP A 70 -11.39 25.35 18.55
C TRP A 70 -12.74 24.63 18.49
N ARG A 71 -12.79 23.52 17.75
CA ARG A 71 -13.93 22.61 17.71
C ARG A 71 -13.51 21.18 17.38
N CYS A 72 -14.35 20.22 17.75
CA CYS A 72 -14.13 18.81 17.49
C CYS A 72 -14.65 18.40 16.11
N HIS A 73 -13.88 17.52 15.44
CA HIS A 73 -14.35 16.73 14.31
C HIS A 73 -14.40 15.26 14.70
N THR A 74 -15.60 14.68 14.69
CA THR A 74 -15.80 13.24 14.95
C THR A 74 -16.44 12.58 13.74
N ARG A 75 -16.21 11.27 13.56
CA ARG A 75 -16.68 10.56 12.36
C ARG A 75 -18.21 10.46 12.35
N LYS A 76 -18.85 10.89 11.27
CA LYS A 76 -20.26 10.57 10.96
C LYS A 76 -20.35 9.36 10.02
N SER A 77 -19.53 9.36 8.98
CA SER A 77 -19.42 8.32 7.96
C SER A 77 -18.06 8.40 7.26
N GLU A 78 -17.81 7.57 6.24
CA GLU A 78 -16.60 7.68 5.40
C GLU A 78 -16.49 9.00 4.63
N LYS A 79 -17.57 9.78 4.53
CA LYS A 79 -17.61 11.00 3.70
C LYS A 79 -17.92 12.28 4.48
N ALA A 80 -18.20 12.19 5.78
CA ALA A 80 -18.64 13.32 6.58
C ALA A 80 -18.23 13.21 8.06
N ASN A 81 -18.08 14.37 8.68
CA ASN A 81 -17.84 14.54 10.12
C ASN A 81 -19.10 15.10 10.81
N ILE A 82 -19.26 14.78 12.08
CA ILE A 82 -20.02 15.59 13.04
C ILE A 82 -19.03 16.65 13.55
N ILE A 83 -19.43 17.91 13.50
CA ILE A 83 -18.58 19.05 13.82
C ILE A 83 -19.24 19.78 14.99
N SER A 84 -18.52 19.96 16.10
CA SER A 84 -19.06 20.67 17.25
C SER A 84 -19.10 22.18 17.01
N ASP A 85 -19.81 22.89 17.88
CA ASP A 85 -19.71 24.35 17.96
C ASP A 85 -18.30 24.78 18.34
N TRP A 86 -17.97 26.02 17.97
CA TRP A 86 -16.71 26.66 18.36
C TRP A 86 -16.70 26.96 19.86
N SER A 87 -15.57 26.69 20.51
CA SER A 87 -15.28 27.08 21.89
C SER A 87 -13.98 27.88 21.92
N SER A 88 -13.92 28.86 22.82
CA SER A 88 -12.68 29.60 23.12
C SER A 88 -12.09 29.21 24.47
N ASP A 89 -12.70 28.24 25.16
CA ASP A 89 -12.29 27.82 26.50
C ASP A 89 -11.04 26.94 26.40
N GLU A 90 -10.03 27.25 27.20
CA GLU A 90 -8.88 26.36 27.42
C GLU A 90 -9.28 25.24 28.38
N LYS A 91 -9.93 24.21 27.84
CA LYS A 91 -10.44 23.06 28.62
C LYS A 91 -10.01 21.73 28.03
N GLU A 92 -10.38 20.68 28.74
CA GLU A 92 -10.21 19.31 28.25
C GLU A 92 -11.05 19.07 27.00
N VAL A 93 -10.42 18.43 26.03
CA VAL A 93 -10.95 18.16 24.70
C VAL A 93 -11.11 16.66 24.54
N ASN A 94 -12.37 16.21 24.54
CA ASN A 94 -12.73 14.80 24.41
C ASN A 94 -13.01 14.40 22.95
N CYS A 95 -12.09 14.74 22.05
CA CYS A 95 -12.08 14.23 20.68
C CYS A 95 -10.64 14.15 20.15
N GLU A 96 -10.40 13.23 19.23
CA GLU A 96 -9.05 13.02 18.69
C GLU A 96 -8.62 14.10 17.70
N ILE A 97 -9.57 14.63 16.91
CA ILE A 97 -9.28 15.62 15.87
C ILE A 97 -9.88 16.96 16.27
N VAL A 98 -9.00 17.95 16.46
CA VAL A 98 -9.36 19.29 16.92
C VAL A 98 -8.97 20.31 15.87
N GLU A 99 -9.95 21.01 15.33
CA GLU A 99 -9.72 22.15 14.46
C GLU A 99 -9.54 23.41 15.30
N SER A 100 -8.49 24.17 15.01
CA SER A 100 -8.20 25.47 15.61
C SER A 100 -8.19 26.56 14.55
N SER A 101 -8.78 27.69 14.87
CA SER A 101 -8.82 28.88 14.02
C SER A 101 -8.50 30.10 14.89
N CYS A 102 -7.61 30.98 14.42
CA CYS A 102 -7.36 32.24 15.09
C CYS A 102 -7.53 33.42 14.14
N SER A 103 -8.12 34.49 14.68
CA SER A 103 -8.40 35.73 13.98
C SER A 103 -7.76 36.92 14.67
N LYS A 104 -7.34 37.89 13.86
CA LYS A 104 -6.85 39.20 14.28
C LYS A 104 -7.62 40.28 13.52
N ASP A 105 -8.14 41.25 14.26
CA ASP A 105 -8.97 42.35 13.71
C ASP A 105 -10.15 41.83 12.83
N GLY A 106 -10.77 40.73 13.26
CA GLY A 106 -11.91 40.11 12.57
C GLY A 106 -11.56 39.24 11.35
N LYS A 107 -10.27 39.15 10.97
CA LYS A 107 -9.81 38.33 9.84
C LYS A 107 -9.15 37.04 10.35
N GLU A 108 -9.56 35.88 9.82
CA GLU A 108 -8.87 34.62 10.07
C GLU A 108 -7.47 34.65 9.44
N ILE A 109 -6.45 34.42 10.27
CA ILE A 109 -5.04 34.43 9.84
C ILE A 109 -4.33 33.11 10.14
N TYR A 110 -4.97 32.23 10.92
CA TYR A 110 -4.42 30.96 11.35
C TYR A 110 -5.50 29.88 11.30
N GLY A 111 -5.09 28.70 10.83
CA GLY A 111 -5.90 27.50 10.83
C GLY A 111 -5.00 26.29 11.00
N TYR A 112 -5.37 25.36 11.86
CA TYR A 112 -4.59 24.16 12.15
C TYR A 112 -5.49 23.00 12.61
N LEU A 113 -5.21 21.78 12.14
CA LEU A 113 -5.82 20.56 12.64
C LEU A 113 -4.83 19.84 13.55
N HIS A 114 -5.20 19.72 14.81
CA HIS A 114 -4.47 18.90 15.77
C HIS A 114 -5.03 17.48 15.78
N SER A 115 -4.16 16.53 16.10
CA SER A 115 -4.53 15.16 16.40
C SER A 115 -4.02 14.78 17.79
N GLN A 116 -4.76 13.91 18.46
CA GLN A 116 -4.36 13.24 19.69
C GLN A 116 -4.93 11.82 19.69
N ILE A 117 -4.36 10.94 20.51
CA ILE A 117 -4.91 9.62 20.79
C ILE A 117 -5.61 9.67 22.14
N LEU A 118 -6.90 9.32 22.17
CA LEU A 118 -7.65 9.17 23.41
C LEU A 118 -7.66 7.68 23.79
N PRO A 119 -6.91 7.25 24.83
CA PRO A 119 -6.78 5.85 25.15
C PRO A 119 -8.15 5.19 25.41
N VAL A 120 -8.42 4.11 24.70
CA VAL A 120 -9.63 3.30 24.86
C VAL A 120 -9.34 2.20 25.88
N HIS A 121 -9.97 2.26 27.04
CA HIS A 121 -9.95 1.16 27.99
C HIS A 121 -10.98 0.11 27.57
N ASP A 122 -10.51 -1.06 27.13
CA ASP A 122 -11.38 -2.17 26.77
C ASP A 122 -11.51 -3.12 27.98
N PRO A 123 -12.71 -3.31 28.55
CA PRO A 123 -12.91 -4.22 29.67
C PRO A 123 -12.53 -5.68 29.35
N LEU A 124 -12.55 -6.11 28.07
CA LEU A 124 -12.15 -7.47 27.69
C LEU A 124 -10.65 -7.76 27.95
N ASN A 125 -9.82 -6.71 28.07
CA ASN A 125 -8.39 -6.84 28.37
C ASN A 125 -8.07 -6.71 29.87
N SER A 126 -9.01 -6.29 30.74
CA SER A 126 -8.72 -6.20 32.19
C SER A 126 -8.79 -7.57 32.88
N GLU A 127 -9.70 -8.46 32.46
CA GLU A 127 -9.86 -9.79 33.06
C GLU A 127 -8.76 -10.78 32.63
N ASN A 128 -8.29 -10.72 31.39
CA ASN A 128 -7.22 -11.61 30.89
C ASN A 128 -5.81 -11.19 31.31
N ASN A 129 -5.57 -9.92 31.69
CA ASN A 129 -4.26 -9.46 32.12
C ASN A 129 -3.93 -9.80 33.59
N ASN A 130 -4.94 -10.00 34.45
CA ASN A 130 -4.74 -10.27 35.87
C ASN A 130 -4.62 -11.75 36.24
N THR A 131 -5.00 -12.69 35.36
CA THR A 131 -5.03 -14.12 35.70
C THR A 131 -3.98 -14.97 35.00
N ASN A 132 -3.29 -14.50 33.95
CA ASN A 132 -2.40 -15.34 33.13
C ASN A 132 -0.99 -14.79 32.83
N ARG A 133 -0.51 -13.74 33.52
CA ARG A 133 0.89 -13.28 33.33
C ARG A 133 1.95 -14.27 33.83
N ASN A 134 1.58 -15.22 34.69
CA ASN A 134 2.54 -16.16 35.26
C ASN A 134 2.63 -17.51 34.50
N ASN A 135 1.88 -17.73 33.41
CA ASN A 135 1.93 -19.02 32.68
C ASN A 135 1.64 -18.97 31.16
N ASP A 136 1.40 -17.81 30.52
CA ASP A 136 1.17 -17.81 29.06
C ASP A 136 2.50 -17.68 28.28
N THR A 137 2.96 -18.79 27.72
CA THR A 137 4.16 -18.92 26.89
C THR A 137 4.05 -18.23 25.51
N LYS A 138 2.96 -17.49 25.24
CA LYS A 138 2.69 -16.82 23.94
C LYS A 138 3.26 -15.40 23.92
N THR A 139 4.44 -15.24 23.32
CA THR A 139 5.05 -13.91 23.11
C THR A 139 4.41 -13.28 21.88
N ASN A 140 3.46 -12.36 22.04
CA ASN A 140 2.89 -11.61 20.92
C ASN A 140 3.60 -10.26 20.78
N TYR A 141 3.99 -9.89 19.56
CA TYR A 141 4.74 -8.67 19.26
C TYR A 141 3.84 -7.57 18.67
N ASP A 142 4.26 -6.31 18.85
CA ASP A 142 3.69 -5.17 18.14
C ASP A 142 3.99 -5.25 16.64
N VAL A 143 3.11 -4.68 15.83
CA VAL A 143 3.21 -4.69 14.37
C VAL A 143 2.89 -3.29 13.82
N TYR A 144 3.87 -2.69 13.14
CA TYR A 144 3.74 -1.39 12.51
C TYR A 144 3.94 -1.51 11.01
N VAL A 145 2.99 -0.98 10.25
CA VAL A 145 3.02 -0.97 8.79
C VAL A 145 2.95 0.46 8.29
N ILE A 146 3.93 0.86 7.48
CA ILE A 146 3.92 2.12 6.74
C ILE A 146 3.86 1.79 5.25
N LEU A 147 2.72 2.05 4.64
CA LEU A 147 2.55 1.94 3.20
C LEU A 147 2.68 3.33 2.56
N ILE A 148 3.55 3.44 1.56
CA ILE A 148 3.70 4.64 0.72
C ILE A 148 3.16 4.31 -0.67
N ASP A 149 2.09 4.99 -1.06
CA ASP A 149 1.39 4.76 -2.32
C ASP A 149 2.32 4.99 -3.51
N SER A 150 2.22 4.12 -4.51
CA SER A 150 2.98 4.22 -5.75
C SER A 150 4.51 4.09 -5.59
N LEU A 151 4.99 3.61 -4.43
CA LEU A 151 6.41 3.38 -4.18
C LEU A 151 6.88 2.04 -4.76
N SER A 152 7.67 2.09 -5.83
CA SER A 152 8.34 0.91 -6.41
C SER A 152 9.63 0.54 -5.66
N TYR A 153 10.11 -0.70 -5.84
CA TYR A 153 11.36 -1.15 -5.23
C TYR A 153 12.55 -0.28 -5.65
N SER A 154 12.67 0.02 -6.93
CA SER A 154 13.80 0.80 -7.43
C SER A 154 13.70 2.28 -7.07
N GLN A 155 12.49 2.85 -7.06
CA GLN A 155 12.23 4.21 -6.61
C GLN A 155 12.60 4.37 -5.13
N ALA A 156 12.21 3.43 -4.26
CA ALA A 156 12.60 3.46 -2.84
C ALA A 156 14.12 3.50 -2.65
N LYS A 157 14.86 2.70 -3.44
CA LYS A 157 16.34 2.71 -3.40
C LYS A 157 16.94 4.05 -3.82
N ARG A 158 16.26 4.82 -4.68
CA ARG A 158 16.67 6.17 -5.07
C ARG A 158 16.25 7.21 -4.04
N SER A 159 15.01 7.15 -3.55
CA SER A 159 14.36 8.23 -2.82
C SER A 159 14.45 8.14 -1.30
N LEU A 160 14.74 6.96 -0.72
CA LEU A 160 14.78 6.73 0.73
C LEU A 160 16.16 6.26 1.28
N PRO A 161 17.31 6.78 0.82
CA PRO A 161 18.61 6.20 1.14
C PRO A 161 18.93 6.19 2.65
N ARG A 162 18.53 7.21 3.42
CA ARG A 162 18.79 7.23 4.88
C ARG A 162 17.93 6.20 5.59
N THR A 163 16.65 6.16 5.26
CA THR A 163 15.69 5.20 5.84
C THR A 163 16.13 3.77 5.54
N LEU A 164 16.46 3.45 4.29
CA LEU A 164 16.90 2.11 3.90
C LEU A 164 18.21 1.71 4.57
N SER A 165 19.18 2.63 4.66
CA SER A 165 20.46 2.36 5.34
C SER A 165 20.24 2.03 6.82
N TYR A 166 19.38 2.78 7.52
CA TYR A 166 19.01 2.49 8.90
C TYR A 166 18.32 1.12 9.03
N PHE A 167 17.35 0.83 8.16
CA PHE A 167 16.63 -0.44 8.18
C PHE A 167 17.57 -1.64 7.97
N GLN A 168 18.47 -1.57 6.99
CA GLN A 168 19.39 -2.66 6.70
C GLN A 168 20.45 -2.81 7.80
N SER A 169 21.05 -1.71 8.25
CA SER A 169 22.22 -1.75 9.12
C SER A 169 21.88 -1.89 10.61
N HIS A 170 20.73 -1.36 11.04
CA HIS A 170 20.31 -1.39 12.45
C HIS A 170 19.20 -2.39 12.72
N MET A 171 18.24 -2.49 11.81
CA MET A 171 17.04 -3.30 12.01
C MET A 171 17.12 -4.69 11.36
N ASP A 172 18.26 -5.06 10.76
CA ASP A 172 18.45 -6.28 9.97
C ASP A 172 17.30 -6.54 9.00
N ALA A 173 16.69 -5.46 8.50
CA ALA A 173 15.47 -5.55 7.75
C ALA A 173 15.79 -6.17 6.38
N VAL A 174 14.91 -7.06 5.94
CA VAL A 174 15.07 -7.82 4.70
C VAL A 174 14.30 -7.11 3.58
N PRO A 175 14.98 -6.57 2.55
CA PRO A 175 14.31 -6.05 1.37
C PRO A 175 13.80 -7.20 0.49
N PHE A 176 12.63 -7.02 -0.11
CA PHE A 176 11.99 -7.95 -1.05
C PHE A 176 12.03 -7.36 -2.46
N PRO A 177 13.12 -7.56 -3.22
CA PRO A 177 13.27 -7.02 -4.58
C PRO A 177 12.23 -7.54 -5.57
N TYR A 178 11.60 -8.68 -5.29
CA TYR A 178 10.73 -9.38 -6.23
C TYR A 178 9.28 -9.49 -5.72
N MET A 179 8.81 -8.46 -5.04
CA MET A 179 7.39 -8.31 -4.72
C MET A 179 6.63 -7.89 -5.98
N ASN A 180 5.57 -8.62 -6.33
CA ASN A 180 4.72 -8.37 -7.49
C ASN A 180 3.36 -7.86 -7.02
N LYS A 181 2.85 -6.80 -7.66
CA LYS A 181 1.47 -6.37 -7.43
C LYS A 181 0.48 -7.41 -7.99
N VAL A 182 -0.75 -7.41 -7.52
CA VAL A 182 -1.78 -8.38 -7.95
C VAL A 182 -3.01 -7.71 -8.59
N GLY A 183 -2.97 -6.38 -8.72
CA GLY A 183 -4.01 -5.59 -9.36
C GLY A 183 -3.50 -4.25 -9.86
N ASP A 184 -4.34 -3.54 -10.59
CA ASP A 184 -3.95 -2.36 -11.36
C ASP A 184 -3.39 -1.21 -10.50
N ASN A 185 -4.12 -0.86 -9.44
CA ASN A 185 -3.94 0.32 -8.59
C ASN A 185 -4.08 0.00 -7.09
N SER A 186 -4.17 1.03 -6.24
CA SER A 186 -4.20 0.90 -4.78
C SER A 186 -5.30 -0.01 -4.26
N ARG A 187 -6.50 0.07 -4.84
CA ARG A 187 -7.66 -0.68 -4.35
C ARG A 187 -7.49 -2.20 -4.43
N PRO A 188 -7.24 -2.82 -5.60
CA PRO A 188 -7.12 -4.28 -5.68
C PRO A 188 -5.93 -4.82 -4.89
N ASN A 189 -4.82 -4.07 -4.82
CA ASN A 189 -3.67 -4.45 -4.00
C ASN A 189 -3.98 -4.34 -2.49
N GLY A 190 -4.59 -3.24 -2.06
CA GLY A 190 -5.08 -3.07 -0.68
C GLY A 190 -6.08 -4.15 -0.27
N VAL A 191 -7.00 -4.54 -1.16
CA VAL A 191 -7.97 -5.61 -0.88
C VAL A 191 -7.30 -6.99 -0.77
N ALA A 192 -6.30 -7.27 -1.59
CA ALA A 192 -5.51 -8.49 -1.47
C ALA A 192 -4.81 -8.58 -0.09
N ILE A 193 -4.23 -7.49 0.39
CA ILE A 193 -3.55 -7.43 1.69
C ILE A 193 -4.57 -7.50 2.84
N TRP A 194 -5.57 -6.62 2.83
CA TRP A 194 -6.46 -6.40 3.97
C TRP A 194 -7.52 -7.49 4.13
N PHE A 195 -7.95 -8.14 3.03
CA PHE A 195 -9.04 -9.13 3.05
C PHE A 195 -8.65 -10.48 2.45
N GLY A 196 -7.56 -10.57 1.68
CA GLY A 196 -7.16 -11.82 1.02
C GLY A 196 -8.04 -12.15 -0.18
N LYS A 197 -8.66 -11.12 -0.76
CA LYS A 197 -9.62 -11.24 -1.85
C LYS A 197 -9.04 -10.68 -3.14
N ALA A 198 -9.43 -11.29 -4.27
CA ALA A 198 -9.15 -10.81 -5.61
C ALA A 198 -10.30 -9.88 -6.08
N LEU A 199 -9.95 -8.68 -6.56
CA LEU A 199 -10.90 -7.77 -7.21
C LEU A 199 -10.86 -7.83 -8.74
N GLU A 200 -9.80 -8.40 -9.29
CA GLU A 200 -9.58 -8.52 -10.73
C GLU A 200 -9.54 -10.00 -11.10
N LYS A 201 -9.95 -10.31 -12.34
CA LYS A 201 -9.85 -11.65 -12.88
C LYS A 201 -8.38 -11.95 -13.15
N VAL A 202 -7.88 -13.09 -12.69
CA VAL A 202 -6.57 -13.62 -13.12
C VAL A 202 -6.84 -14.60 -14.25
N ASP A 203 -6.67 -14.14 -15.49
CA ASP A 203 -6.81 -15.01 -16.66
C ASP A 203 -5.61 -15.95 -16.76
N ARG A 204 -5.89 -17.25 -16.59
CA ARG A 204 -4.90 -18.34 -16.69
C ARG A 204 -5.17 -19.24 -17.90
N SER A 205 -6.07 -18.83 -18.79
CA SER A 205 -6.40 -19.59 -20.01
C SER A 205 -5.20 -19.76 -20.93
N LEU A 206 -4.26 -18.80 -20.93
CA LEU A 206 -2.97 -18.90 -21.61
C LEU A 206 -2.24 -20.19 -21.21
N PHE A 207 -2.32 -20.58 -19.93
CA PHE A 207 -1.68 -21.78 -19.38
C PHE A 207 -2.55 -23.04 -19.43
N GLY A 208 -3.74 -22.97 -20.05
CA GLY A 208 -4.73 -24.04 -20.02
C GLY A 208 -5.31 -24.30 -18.63
N GLU A 209 -5.26 -23.31 -17.75
CA GLU A 209 -5.70 -23.43 -16.36
C GLU A 209 -6.98 -22.63 -16.09
N PRO A 210 -7.80 -23.06 -15.10
CA PRO A 210 -8.95 -22.29 -14.67
C PRO A 210 -8.55 -20.88 -14.25
N SER A 211 -9.25 -19.88 -14.79
CA SER A 211 -9.08 -18.49 -14.36
C SER A 211 -9.54 -18.32 -12.91
N ILE A 212 -8.91 -17.39 -12.20
CA ILE A 212 -9.36 -16.98 -10.88
C ILE A 212 -10.34 -15.82 -11.07
N GLU A 213 -11.61 -16.06 -10.78
CA GLU A 213 -12.62 -15.01 -10.84
C GLU A 213 -12.51 -14.06 -9.63
N PRO A 214 -12.89 -12.77 -9.79
CA PRO A 214 -12.95 -11.84 -8.67
C PRO A 214 -13.85 -12.38 -7.55
N ASP A 215 -13.37 -12.34 -6.31
CA ASP A 215 -14.21 -12.69 -5.14
C ASP A 215 -15.37 -11.71 -4.98
N TRP A 216 -15.14 -10.44 -5.33
CA TRP A 216 -16.13 -9.39 -5.26
C TRP A 216 -16.28 -8.70 -6.60
N LYS A 217 -17.49 -8.79 -7.16
CA LYS A 217 -17.90 -7.95 -8.29
C LYS A 217 -17.97 -6.48 -7.85
N HIS A 218 -17.79 -5.56 -8.80
CA HIS A 218 -17.86 -4.11 -8.55
C HIS A 218 -19.12 -3.70 -7.76
N GLN A 219 -20.27 -4.30 -8.07
CA GLN A 219 -21.52 -4.00 -7.39
C GLN A 219 -21.48 -4.31 -5.89
N TYR A 220 -20.99 -5.49 -5.51
CA TYR A 220 -20.84 -5.86 -4.11
C TYR A 220 -19.77 -5.01 -3.42
N PHE A 221 -18.61 -4.85 -4.07
CA PHE A 221 -17.51 -4.09 -3.50
C PHE A 221 -17.91 -2.63 -3.21
N CYS A 222 -18.57 -1.94 -4.16
CA CYS A 222 -18.86 -0.51 -4.00
C CYS A 222 -20.17 -0.18 -3.29
N TYR A 223 -21.21 -1.02 -3.39
CA TYR A 223 -22.53 -0.70 -2.85
C TYR A 223 -22.90 -1.45 -1.57
N THR A 224 -22.00 -2.28 -1.04
CA THR A 224 -22.17 -2.94 0.26
C THR A 224 -21.10 -2.42 1.21
N PHE A 225 -21.45 -2.21 2.47
CA PHE A 225 -20.47 -1.91 3.51
C PHE A 225 -19.57 -3.12 3.78
N LYS A 226 -18.29 -2.90 4.09
CA LYS A 226 -17.30 -3.98 4.31
C LYS A 226 -17.18 -4.41 5.78
N ASP A 227 -18.07 -3.95 6.65
CA ASP A 227 -18.06 -4.21 8.09
C ASP A 227 -18.15 -5.70 8.46
N ASN A 228 -18.87 -6.49 7.67
CA ASN A 228 -19.06 -7.92 7.91
C ASN A 228 -17.99 -8.80 7.22
N GLU A 229 -17.00 -8.20 6.56
CA GLU A 229 -15.91 -8.93 5.93
C GLU A 229 -14.73 -9.03 6.90
N SER A 230 -14.22 -10.25 7.10
CA SER A 230 -12.98 -10.48 7.84
C SER A 230 -11.84 -9.71 7.19
N ASN A 231 -11.16 -8.89 7.98
CA ASN A 231 -10.08 -8.05 7.50
C ASN A 231 -9.00 -7.91 8.56
N ILE A 232 -7.79 -7.56 8.14
CA ILE A 232 -6.63 -7.60 9.04
C ILE A 232 -6.79 -6.70 10.26
N PHE A 233 -7.51 -5.59 10.15
CA PHE A 233 -7.75 -4.68 11.26
C PHE A 233 -8.66 -5.28 12.32
N THR A 234 -9.77 -5.89 11.90
CA THR A 234 -10.70 -6.56 12.80
C THR A 234 -10.09 -7.85 13.35
N ASP A 235 -9.29 -8.57 12.55
CA ASP A 235 -8.57 -9.76 12.98
C ASP A 235 -7.64 -9.43 14.17
N PHE A 236 -6.79 -8.41 14.05
CA PHE A 236 -5.92 -7.97 15.15
C PHE A 236 -6.72 -7.41 16.34
N LYS A 237 -7.74 -6.58 16.07
CA LYS A 237 -8.60 -6.00 17.12
C LYS A 237 -9.25 -7.09 17.97
N ASN A 238 -9.82 -8.11 17.34
CA ASN A 238 -10.51 -9.21 18.00
C ASN A 238 -9.55 -10.14 18.76
N ASN A 239 -8.25 -10.09 18.46
CA ASN A 239 -7.20 -10.81 19.18
C ASN A 239 -6.50 -9.94 20.24
N GLY A 240 -7.15 -8.87 20.70
CA GLY A 240 -6.75 -8.07 21.85
C GLY A 240 -5.65 -7.04 21.57
N TYR A 241 -5.40 -6.70 20.30
CA TYR A 241 -4.53 -5.59 19.93
C TYR A 241 -5.30 -4.27 19.96
N LYS A 242 -4.62 -3.20 20.38
CA LYS A 242 -5.02 -1.84 20.03
C LYS A 242 -4.69 -1.61 18.57
N THR A 243 -5.62 -0.98 17.85
CA THR A 243 -5.55 -0.89 16.40
C THR A 243 -5.66 0.53 15.91
N LEU A 244 -4.80 0.91 14.97
CA LEU A 244 -4.79 2.21 14.30
C LEU A 244 -4.80 2.03 12.79
N LEU A 245 -5.66 2.78 12.11
CA LEU A 245 -5.62 2.99 10.67
C LEU A 245 -5.60 4.49 10.39
N ALA A 246 -4.57 4.94 9.68
CA ALA A 246 -4.46 6.32 9.24
C ALA A 246 -4.07 6.38 7.76
N GLU A 247 -4.92 7.04 7.00
CA GLU A 247 -4.69 7.39 5.59
C GLU A 247 -4.57 8.92 5.52
N ASP A 248 -3.98 9.47 4.46
CA ASP A 248 -3.89 10.92 4.26
C ASP A 248 -4.78 11.48 3.14
N TRP A 249 -5.49 10.62 2.41
CA TRP A 249 -6.45 11.01 1.36
C TRP A 249 -7.92 10.73 1.72
N ALA A 250 -8.77 11.75 1.71
CA ALA A 250 -10.17 11.65 2.19
C ALA A 250 -11.10 10.84 1.28
N ALA A 251 -10.69 10.56 0.04
CA ALA A 251 -11.41 9.62 -0.81
C ALA A 251 -11.06 8.15 -0.49
N GLY A 252 -9.93 7.91 0.18
CA GLY A 252 -9.48 6.64 0.76
C GLY A 252 -9.40 5.45 -0.20
N THR A 253 -8.75 4.38 0.26
CA THR A 253 -8.48 3.20 -0.57
C THR A 253 -9.76 2.42 -0.92
N LEU A 254 -10.71 2.31 0.02
CA LEU A 254 -11.93 1.50 -0.15
C LEU A 254 -13.18 2.31 -0.52
N ASN A 255 -13.19 3.62 -0.29
CA ASN A 255 -14.34 4.50 -0.53
C ASN A 255 -14.22 5.32 -1.83
N TRP A 256 -13.04 5.39 -2.47
CA TRP A 256 -12.88 6.02 -3.77
C TRP A 256 -13.57 5.20 -4.87
N PRO A 257 -14.06 5.81 -5.98
CA PRO A 257 -14.43 7.22 -6.04
C PRO A 257 -15.75 7.47 -5.28
N ASN A 258 -16.64 6.47 -5.27
CA ASN A 258 -17.98 6.57 -4.70
C ASN A 258 -18.45 5.30 -3.98
N CYS A 259 -17.51 4.47 -3.55
CA CYS A 259 -17.78 3.20 -2.88
C CYS A 259 -18.09 3.46 -1.39
N ARG A 260 -18.83 2.54 -0.76
CA ARG A 260 -19.31 2.73 0.63
C ARG A 260 -18.20 2.63 1.67
N GLY A 261 -17.17 1.83 1.44
CA GLY A 261 -16.15 1.52 2.45
C GLY A 261 -16.77 0.86 3.68
N PHE A 262 -16.55 1.45 4.85
CA PHE A 262 -17.06 0.95 6.14
C PHE A 262 -18.18 1.83 6.70
N GLU A 263 -19.19 1.24 7.30
CA GLU A 263 -20.22 1.97 8.05
C GLU A 263 -19.69 2.40 9.42
N LYS A 264 -19.04 1.49 10.14
CA LYS A 264 -18.45 1.69 11.46
C LYS A 264 -16.92 1.79 11.39
N PRO A 265 -16.27 2.43 12.38
CA PRO A 265 -14.80 2.39 12.48
C PRO A 265 -14.31 0.95 12.67
N ILE A 266 -13.37 0.52 11.83
CA ILE A 266 -12.78 -0.83 11.88
C ILE A 266 -11.62 -0.97 12.87
N THR A 267 -11.04 0.15 13.29
CA THR A 267 -9.96 0.22 14.27
C THR A 267 -10.41 0.97 15.52
N HIS A 268 -9.60 0.93 16.58
CA HIS A 268 -9.81 1.78 17.76
C HIS A 268 -9.55 3.25 17.42
N HIS A 269 -8.49 3.51 16.66
CA HIS A 269 -8.09 4.83 16.21
C HIS A 269 -8.18 4.87 14.69
N TYR A 270 -9.00 5.78 14.17
CA TYR A 270 -9.26 5.89 12.74
C TYR A 270 -9.18 7.35 12.30
N MET A 271 -8.14 7.69 11.55
CA MET A 271 -7.80 9.08 11.21
C MET A 271 -8.77 9.74 10.20
N ARG A 272 -9.80 9.02 9.73
CA ARG A 272 -10.78 9.51 8.74
C ARG A 272 -11.32 10.92 9.04
N PRO A 273 -11.67 11.31 10.29
CA PRO A 273 -12.13 12.66 10.56
C PRO A 273 -11.11 13.75 10.23
N PHE A 274 -9.82 13.49 10.39
CA PHE A 274 -8.75 14.43 10.02
C PHE A 274 -8.77 14.72 8.53
N GLN A 275 -8.82 13.67 7.70
CA GLN A 275 -8.80 13.79 6.25
C GLN A 275 -10.03 14.57 5.75
N ILE A 276 -11.21 14.26 6.30
CA ILE A 276 -12.45 14.95 5.95
C ILE A 276 -12.41 16.42 6.40
N ALA A 277 -11.84 16.70 7.57
CA ALA A 277 -11.65 18.09 8.03
C ALA A 277 -10.71 18.84 7.08
N TYR A 278 -9.55 18.26 6.76
CA TYR A 278 -8.55 18.89 5.92
C TYR A 278 -9.00 19.11 4.47
N GLU A 279 -9.73 18.17 3.86
CA GLU A 279 -10.09 18.29 2.44
C GLU A 279 -11.48 18.91 2.23
N LYS A 280 -12.42 18.70 3.16
CA LYS A 280 -13.85 18.94 2.89
C LYS A 280 -14.50 19.93 3.85
N SER A 281 -14.29 19.82 5.15
CA SER A 281 -15.14 20.53 6.13
C SER A 281 -14.47 21.61 6.99
N GLY A 282 -13.14 21.68 7.02
CA GLY A 282 -12.43 22.72 7.75
C GLY A 282 -12.58 24.13 7.15
N THR A 283 -12.14 25.14 7.89
CA THR A 283 -12.01 26.53 7.40
C THR A 283 -11.03 26.60 6.23
N GLU A 284 -11.10 27.68 5.44
CA GLU A 284 -10.19 27.84 4.30
C GLU A 284 -8.71 27.85 4.71
N MET A 285 -8.43 28.29 5.95
CA MET A 285 -7.09 28.35 6.50
C MET A 285 -6.62 26.99 7.04
N THR A 286 -7.49 26.22 7.69
CA THR A 286 -7.14 24.89 8.22
C THR A 286 -6.87 23.90 7.09
N LYS A 287 -7.59 24.01 5.97
CA LYS A 287 -7.36 23.20 4.76
C LYS A 287 -6.04 23.49 4.01
N LYS A 288 -5.22 24.43 4.48
CA LYS A 288 -3.95 24.83 3.86
C LYS A 288 -2.74 24.58 4.74
N HIS A 289 -2.91 24.15 6.00
CA HIS A 289 -1.78 24.05 6.93
C HIS A 289 -0.79 22.90 6.60
N LEU A 290 -1.13 22.04 5.64
CA LEU A 290 -0.29 20.93 5.14
C LEU A 290 0.13 21.13 3.68
N ASP A 291 -0.03 22.32 3.11
CA ASP A 291 0.35 22.59 1.71
C ASP A 291 1.86 22.73 1.50
N GLY A 292 2.66 22.59 2.57
CA GLY A 292 4.10 22.74 2.56
C GLY A 292 4.60 24.18 2.42
N LYS A 293 3.75 25.17 2.15
CA LYS A 293 4.16 26.55 1.82
C LYS A 293 4.33 27.45 3.04
N ARG A 294 3.58 27.20 4.11
CA ARG A 294 3.63 28.03 5.33
C ARG A 294 4.39 27.34 6.46
N TYR A 295 3.82 26.28 7.02
CA TYR A 295 4.30 25.66 8.26
C TYR A 295 5.39 24.59 8.07
N CYS A 296 6.02 24.53 6.89
CA CYS A 296 6.99 23.46 6.55
C CYS A 296 6.45 22.05 6.83
N ARG A 297 5.15 21.84 6.58
CA ARG A 297 4.43 20.64 7.00
C ARG A 297 3.54 20.14 5.88
N GLU A 298 3.43 18.82 5.81
CA GLU A 298 2.72 18.05 4.78
C GLU A 298 1.97 16.87 5.41
N TYR A 299 1.18 16.19 4.60
CA TYR A 299 0.36 15.04 4.96
C TYR A 299 1.11 13.93 5.71
N HIS A 300 2.30 13.52 5.27
CA HIS A 300 3.04 12.43 5.93
C HIS A 300 3.44 12.77 7.37
N HIS A 301 3.66 14.05 7.67
CA HIS A 301 3.98 14.48 9.04
C HIS A 301 2.84 14.19 10.00
N THR A 302 1.58 14.38 9.59
CA THR A 302 0.43 14.12 10.47
C THR A 302 0.20 12.63 10.65
N LEU A 303 0.46 11.81 9.62
CA LEU A 303 0.42 10.34 9.74
C LEU A 303 1.45 9.83 10.75
N LEU A 304 2.70 10.29 10.63
CA LEU A 304 3.80 9.88 11.53
C LEU A 304 3.55 10.37 12.96
N ASP A 305 3.07 11.60 13.14
CA ASP A 305 2.74 12.14 14.46
C ASP A 305 1.61 11.34 15.13
N TYR A 306 0.56 10.99 14.39
CA TYR A 306 -0.56 10.22 14.94
C TYR A 306 -0.15 8.77 15.30
N MET A 307 0.77 8.16 14.53
CA MET A 307 1.37 6.88 14.90
C MET A 307 2.26 7.00 16.16
N GLU A 308 3.07 8.05 16.28
CA GLU A 308 3.92 8.30 17.46
C GLU A 308 3.06 8.51 18.72
N GLN A 309 1.96 9.26 18.61
CA GLN A 309 0.98 9.41 19.68
C GLN A 309 0.35 8.07 20.08
N PHE A 310 0.04 7.21 19.12
CA PHE A 310 -0.57 5.89 19.36
C PHE A 310 0.39 4.91 20.04
N ILE A 311 1.67 4.91 19.62
CA ILE A 311 2.74 4.16 20.27
C ILE A 311 2.81 4.53 21.76
N ASN A 312 2.80 5.84 22.06
CA ASN A 312 2.94 6.35 23.42
C ASN A 312 1.68 6.18 24.28
N ALA A 313 0.49 6.13 23.68
CA ALA A 313 -0.78 5.97 24.39
C ALA A 313 -0.97 4.57 25.01
N TYR A 314 -0.23 3.57 24.52
CA TYR A 314 -0.41 2.17 24.91
C TYR A 314 0.94 1.45 25.16
N PRO A 315 1.70 1.84 26.19
CA PRO A 315 3.02 1.26 26.47
C PRO A 315 2.96 -0.24 26.79
N ASP A 316 1.92 -0.69 27.52
CA ASP A 316 1.80 -2.06 28.02
C ASP A 316 0.75 -2.91 27.28
N GLN A 317 0.30 -2.46 26.10
CA GLN A 317 -0.67 -3.18 25.29
C GLN A 317 -0.13 -3.46 23.89
N ARG A 318 -0.52 -4.60 23.34
CA ARG A 318 -0.15 -5.00 21.98
C ARG A 318 -0.78 -4.06 20.96
N LYS A 319 0.00 -3.64 19.96
CA LYS A 319 -0.37 -2.61 18.98
C LYS A 319 -0.25 -3.13 17.55
N PHE A 320 -1.27 -2.86 16.75
CA PHE A 320 -1.26 -3.03 15.30
C PHE A 320 -1.63 -1.69 14.66
N ALA A 321 -0.69 -1.08 13.94
CA ALA A 321 -0.91 0.21 13.31
C ALA A 321 -0.55 0.18 11.83
N TRP A 322 -1.41 0.80 11.02
CA TRP A 322 -1.25 0.91 9.58
C TRP A 322 -1.35 2.36 9.13
N LEU A 323 -0.28 2.87 8.52
CA LEU A 323 -0.28 4.13 7.77
C LEU A 323 -0.39 3.86 6.28
N TRP A 324 -1.16 4.69 5.59
CA TRP A 324 -1.19 4.77 4.12
C TRP A 324 -0.94 6.21 3.70
N ALA A 325 0.28 6.49 3.24
CA ALA A 325 0.70 7.78 2.72
C ALA A 325 0.47 7.84 1.20
N THR A 326 -0.67 8.37 0.78
CA THR A 326 -1.03 8.54 -0.63
C THR A 326 -0.31 9.72 -1.25
N HIS A 327 -0.24 10.87 -0.57
CA HIS A 327 0.14 12.12 -1.23
C HIS A 327 1.60 12.21 -1.70
N LEU A 328 2.52 11.50 -1.03
CA LEU A 328 3.96 11.56 -1.35
C LEU A 328 4.30 11.00 -2.73
N GLY A 329 3.87 9.77 -3.02
CA GLY A 329 4.32 9.03 -4.22
C GLY A 329 3.34 9.03 -5.39
N HIS A 330 2.05 9.32 -5.16
CA HIS A 330 0.99 9.02 -6.12
C HIS A 330 1.13 9.69 -7.50
N ASN A 331 1.71 10.89 -7.58
CA ASN A 331 1.70 11.71 -8.80
C ASN A 331 3.06 11.87 -9.48
N SER A 332 4.17 11.51 -8.83
CA SER A 332 5.50 11.87 -9.32
C SER A 332 6.57 10.87 -8.89
N GLU A 333 7.53 10.62 -9.79
CA GLU A 333 8.75 9.86 -9.51
C GLU A 333 9.58 10.53 -8.39
N ASN A 334 9.41 11.85 -8.22
CA ASN A 334 10.27 12.70 -7.39
C ASN A 334 9.62 13.13 -6.07
N GLY A 335 8.35 12.79 -5.83
CA GLY A 335 7.60 13.32 -4.68
C GLY A 335 8.04 12.80 -3.30
N ILE A 336 8.96 11.83 -3.25
CA ILE A 336 9.35 11.12 -2.02
C ILE A 336 10.70 11.60 -1.47
N PHE A 337 11.60 12.11 -2.31
CA PHE A 337 13.01 12.39 -1.93
C PHE A 337 13.14 13.29 -0.69
N HIS A 338 12.33 14.34 -0.57
CA HIS A 338 12.42 15.28 0.55
C HIS A 338 11.96 14.67 1.88
N SER A 339 11.11 13.64 1.84
CA SER A 339 10.51 12.99 3.02
C SER A 339 11.42 11.94 3.69
N ASP A 340 12.50 11.49 3.04
CA ASP A 340 13.41 10.46 3.58
C ASP A 340 13.94 10.83 4.97
N LYS A 341 14.30 12.10 5.17
CA LYS A 341 14.77 12.60 6.47
C LYS A 341 13.69 12.48 7.54
N ASP A 342 12.43 12.78 7.22
CA ASP A 342 11.33 12.79 8.18
C ASP A 342 10.97 11.37 8.61
N ILE A 343 10.87 10.45 7.64
CA ILE A 343 10.61 9.02 7.87
C ILE A 343 11.75 8.42 8.70
N HIS A 344 13.00 8.65 8.32
CA HIS A 344 14.16 8.18 9.08
C HIS A 344 14.15 8.71 10.53
N ASN A 345 13.88 10.00 10.72
CA ASN A 345 13.83 10.60 12.06
C ASN A 345 12.70 10.00 12.93
N PHE A 346 11.54 9.68 12.34
CA PHE A 346 10.47 8.99 13.06
C PHE A 346 10.96 7.65 13.64
N PHE A 347 11.64 6.84 12.83
CA PHE A 347 12.17 5.55 13.30
C PHE A 347 13.28 5.71 14.35
N LEU A 348 14.14 6.73 14.23
CA LEU A 348 15.17 7.01 15.24
C LEU A 348 14.58 7.40 16.59
N ARG A 349 13.53 8.24 16.61
CA ARG A 349 12.84 8.63 17.86
C ARG A 349 12.15 7.45 18.52
N ASN A 350 11.60 6.54 17.72
CA ASN A 350 10.85 5.38 18.18
C ASN A 350 11.68 4.08 18.26
N ARG A 351 13.02 4.17 18.15
CA ARG A 351 13.92 3.02 17.98
C ARG A 351 13.70 1.88 18.97
N LYS A 352 13.44 2.20 20.24
CA LYS A 352 13.25 1.18 21.30
C LYS A 352 12.02 0.33 21.05
N VAL A 353 10.93 0.95 20.62
CA VAL A 353 9.68 0.24 20.29
C VAL A 353 9.90 -0.54 18.99
N MET A 354 10.53 0.07 18.00
CA MET A 354 10.77 -0.56 16.69
C MET A 354 11.69 -1.80 16.79
N ASP A 355 12.68 -1.79 17.69
CA ASP A 355 13.57 -2.93 17.95
C ASP A 355 12.83 -4.18 18.46
N GLU A 356 11.70 -3.99 19.15
CA GLU A 356 10.90 -5.07 19.74
C GLU A 356 9.63 -5.39 18.93
N SER A 357 9.54 -4.89 17.70
CA SER A 357 8.33 -4.99 16.87
C SER A 357 8.60 -5.62 15.51
N PHE A 358 7.54 -6.12 14.87
CA PHE A 358 7.56 -6.31 13.43
C PHE A 358 7.28 -4.98 12.75
N VAL A 359 8.17 -4.58 11.84
CA VAL A 359 8.06 -3.31 11.12
C VAL A 359 8.12 -3.58 9.63
N ILE A 360 7.07 -3.15 8.92
CA ILE A 360 6.94 -3.35 7.47
C ILE A 360 6.81 -1.99 6.80
N ILE A 361 7.71 -1.70 5.84
CA ILE A 361 7.53 -0.62 4.89
C ILE A 361 7.24 -1.23 3.53
N LEU A 362 6.19 -0.78 2.86
CA LEU A 362 5.82 -1.30 1.54
C LEU A 362 5.19 -0.23 0.64
N GLY A 363 5.13 -0.53 -0.65
CA GLY A 363 4.21 0.08 -1.59
C GLY A 363 3.08 -0.89 -1.94
N ASP A 364 1.97 -0.35 -2.42
CA ASP A 364 0.87 -1.11 -3.02
C ASP A 364 1.16 -1.47 -4.49
N HIS A 365 1.71 -0.52 -5.24
CA HIS A 365 2.23 -0.62 -6.60
C HIS A 365 3.34 0.42 -6.82
N GLY A 366 3.94 0.48 -8.01
CA GLY A 366 4.82 1.61 -8.40
C GLY A 366 4.07 2.71 -9.16
N LEU A 367 4.75 3.79 -9.53
CA LEU A 367 4.13 4.94 -10.21
C LEU A 367 3.45 4.55 -11.52
N ARG A 368 2.12 4.73 -11.56
CA ARG A 368 1.26 4.34 -12.68
C ARG A 368 1.14 5.37 -13.78
N PHE A 369 1.76 6.54 -13.68
CA PHE A 369 1.59 7.60 -14.68
C PHE A 369 2.93 8.25 -15.03
N GLY A 370 2.90 9.12 -16.04
CA GLY A 370 4.09 9.84 -16.49
C GLY A 370 4.96 9.07 -17.49
N SER A 371 5.85 9.80 -18.14
CA SER A 371 6.74 9.30 -19.20
C SER A 371 7.84 8.38 -18.69
N VAL A 372 8.12 8.37 -17.38
CA VAL A 372 9.08 7.45 -16.75
C VAL A 372 8.76 5.98 -17.04
N ARG A 373 7.46 5.64 -17.16
CA ARG A 373 6.96 4.29 -17.49
C ARG A 373 7.38 3.77 -18.85
N SER A 374 7.81 4.65 -19.75
CA SER A 374 8.29 4.27 -21.08
C SER A 374 9.72 3.71 -21.06
N THR A 375 10.42 3.84 -19.93
CA THR A 375 11.73 3.19 -19.69
C THR A 375 11.53 1.73 -19.28
N PHE A 376 12.55 0.89 -19.42
CA PHE A 376 12.48 -0.50 -18.96
C PHE A 376 12.30 -0.55 -17.44
N VAL A 377 13.09 0.21 -16.67
CA VAL A 377 12.98 0.24 -15.20
C VAL A 377 11.64 0.81 -14.76
N GLY A 378 11.21 1.94 -15.33
CA GLY A 378 9.93 2.56 -14.96
C GLY A 378 8.72 1.72 -15.35
N GLY A 379 8.78 0.98 -16.45
CA GLY A 379 7.74 0.03 -16.83
C GLY A 379 7.66 -1.17 -15.87
N LEU A 380 8.81 -1.66 -15.39
CA LEU A 380 8.89 -2.71 -14.38
C LEU A 380 8.41 -2.24 -13.01
N ASP A 381 8.81 -1.03 -12.62
CA ASP A 381 8.49 -0.40 -11.34
C ASP A 381 6.99 -0.36 -11.05
N VAL A 382 6.16 -0.11 -12.08
CA VAL A 382 4.69 -0.12 -11.99
C VAL A 382 4.18 -1.40 -11.32
N ASN A 383 4.84 -2.54 -11.57
CA ASN A 383 4.44 -3.88 -11.15
C ASN A 383 5.25 -4.41 -9.95
N ASN A 384 6.34 -3.74 -9.57
CA ASN A 384 7.27 -4.16 -8.53
C ASN A 384 7.27 -3.20 -7.33
N PRO A 385 6.22 -3.23 -6.48
CA PRO A 385 6.15 -2.39 -5.29
C PRO A 385 7.31 -2.67 -4.33
N PHE A 386 7.74 -1.64 -3.61
CA PHE A 386 8.72 -1.81 -2.54
C PHE A 386 8.14 -2.68 -1.42
N THR A 387 8.97 -3.51 -0.79
CA THR A 387 8.62 -4.17 0.47
C THR A 387 9.91 -4.44 1.24
N MET A 388 9.89 -4.13 2.54
CA MET A 388 10.99 -4.38 3.45
C MET A 388 10.46 -4.71 4.84
N ILE A 389 10.96 -5.79 5.44
CA ILE A 389 10.44 -6.33 6.70
C ILE A 389 11.58 -6.42 7.71
N SER A 390 11.39 -5.79 8.87
CA SER A 390 12.16 -6.07 10.08
C SER A 390 11.34 -6.90 11.05
N ILE A 391 12.01 -7.78 11.78
CA ILE A 391 11.43 -8.58 12.86
C ILE A 391 12.03 -8.15 14.22
N PRO A 392 11.36 -8.46 15.34
CA PRO A 392 11.87 -8.17 16.67
C PRO A 392 13.28 -8.69 16.89
N LYS A 393 14.13 -7.86 17.48
CA LYS A 393 15.57 -8.11 17.70
C LYS A 393 15.86 -9.41 18.42
N LYS A 394 14.99 -9.81 19.36
CA LYS A 394 15.06 -11.12 20.02
C LYS A 394 14.97 -12.27 19.02
N LEU A 395 13.97 -12.26 18.14
CA LEU A 395 13.72 -13.33 17.16
C LEU A 395 14.87 -13.48 16.16
N ARG A 396 15.55 -12.38 15.80
CA ARG A 396 16.73 -12.42 14.91
C ARG A 396 17.86 -13.31 15.44
N LYS A 397 17.92 -13.53 16.76
CA LYS A 397 18.97 -14.32 17.44
C LYS A 397 18.47 -15.65 17.95
N THR A 398 17.18 -15.75 18.27
CA THR A 398 16.61 -16.93 18.93
C THR A 398 15.86 -17.87 17.97
N THR A 399 15.62 -17.45 16.72
CA THR A 399 14.93 -18.27 15.71
C THR A 399 15.62 -18.18 14.36
N ASN A 400 15.20 -19.03 13.40
CA ASN A 400 15.67 -19.04 12.02
C ASN A 400 14.82 -18.15 11.08
N ILE A 401 13.83 -17.42 11.61
CA ILE A 401 12.88 -16.63 10.81
C ILE A 401 13.60 -15.59 9.95
N LEU A 402 14.67 -14.96 10.47
CA LEU A 402 15.43 -13.97 9.71
C LEU A 402 16.07 -14.58 8.46
N ASP A 403 16.61 -15.79 8.56
CA ASP A 403 17.23 -16.47 7.42
C ASP A 403 16.17 -16.95 6.42
N ILE A 404 15.02 -17.45 6.90
CA ILE A 404 13.88 -17.77 6.05
C ILE A 404 13.36 -16.54 5.30
N LEU A 405 13.26 -15.39 5.98
CA LEU A 405 12.87 -14.13 5.32
C LEU A 405 13.86 -13.78 4.20
N LYS A 406 15.18 -13.90 4.44
CA LYS A 406 16.21 -13.66 3.42
C LYS A 406 16.14 -14.65 2.26
N ASP A 407 15.76 -15.89 2.51
CA ASP A 407 15.60 -16.89 1.44
C ASP A 407 14.33 -16.66 0.64
N ASN A 408 13.24 -16.27 1.31
CA ASN A 408 11.98 -15.94 0.68
C ASN A 408 12.06 -14.64 -0.13
N SER A 409 12.85 -13.66 0.29
CA SER A 409 13.00 -12.39 -0.42
C SER A 409 13.67 -12.52 -1.79
N ARG A 410 14.37 -13.63 -2.03
CA ARG A 410 15.00 -13.97 -3.31
C ARG A 410 14.04 -14.66 -4.30
N LYS A 411 12.80 -14.91 -3.90
CA LYS A 411 11.76 -15.54 -4.73
C LYS A 411 10.69 -14.51 -5.11
N LEU A 412 9.90 -14.81 -6.15
CA LEU A 412 8.73 -14.03 -6.49
C LEU A 412 7.71 -14.05 -5.34
N GLN A 413 7.29 -12.88 -4.85
CA GLN A 413 6.30 -12.72 -3.80
C GLN A 413 5.14 -11.84 -4.26
N THR A 414 4.05 -11.83 -3.51
CA THR A 414 2.86 -11.03 -3.77
C THR A 414 2.30 -10.44 -2.47
N HIS A 415 1.42 -9.47 -2.61
CA HIS A 415 0.65 -8.92 -1.49
C HIS A 415 -0.21 -9.94 -0.74
N TYR A 416 -0.55 -11.08 -1.36
CA TYR A 416 -1.21 -12.18 -0.64
C TYR A 416 -0.28 -12.87 0.36
N ASP A 417 1.04 -12.90 0.09
CA ASP A 417 2.04 -13.42 1.03
C ASP A 417 2.21 -12.47 2.22
N THR A 418 2.14 -11.15 1.99
CA THR A 418 2.09 -10.14 3.06
C THR A 418 0.90 -10.37 3.98
N ARG A 419 -0.31 -10.61 3.43
CA ARG A 419 -1.48 -10.97 4.24
C ARG A 419 -1.25 -12.25 5.03
N ALA A 420 -0.80 -13.32 4.37
CA ALA A 420 -0.56 -14.61 5.01
C ALA A 420 0.44 -14.47 6.17
N THR A 421 1.46 -13.64 6.01
CA THR A 421 2.45 -13.31 7.04
C THR A 421 1.81 -12.64 8.25
N LEU A 422 0.92 -11.67 8.04
CA LEU A 422 0.23 -10.98 9.14
C LEU A 422 -0.72 -11.91 9.91
N LEU A 423 -1.41 -12.81 9.20
CA LEU A 423 -2.26 -13.83 9.83
C LEU A 423 -1.43 -14.91 10.57
N ASP A 424 -0.31 -15.35 10.01
CA ASP A 424 0.62 -16.28 10.66
C ASP A 424 1.16 -15.70 11.97
N LEU A 425 1.62 -14.44 11.91
CA LEU A 425 2.10 -13.69 13.06
C LEU A 425 1.04 -13.58 14.16
N LEU A 426 -0.22 -13.37 13.78
CA LEU A 426 -1.32 -13.19 14.72
C LEU A 426 -1.79 -14.51 15.34
N LEU A 427 -1.97 -15.56 14.51
CA LEU A 427 -2.77 -16.73 14.86
C LEU A 427 -1.95 -18.01 15.09
N HIS A 428 -0.73 -18.09 14.56
CA HIS A 428 0.03 -19.35 14.49
C HIS A 428 1.41 -19.25 15.15
N GLN A 429 2.25 -18.30 14.74
CA GLN A 429 3.63 -18.16 15.24
C GLN A 429 3.74 -18.02 16.77
N PRO A 430 2.86 -17.28 17.48
CA PRO A 430 2.96 -17.18 18.93
C PRO A 430 2.74 -18.51 19.66
N LYS A 431 2.01 -19.46 19.06
CA LYS A 431 1.72 -20.78 19.66
C LYS A 431 2.96 -21.67 19.72
N SER A 432 3.90 -21.48 18.79
CA SER A 432 5.15 -22.24 18.70
C SER A 432 6.38 -21.41 19.11
N ALA A 433 6.16 -20.27 19.78
CA ALA A 433 7.22 -19.32 20.13
C ALA A 433 8.12 -18.96 18.93
N PHE A 434 7.53 -18.87 17.73
CA PHE A 434 8.21 -18.52 16.48
C PHE A 434 9.25 -19.56 16.00
N LEU A 435 9.13 -20.83 16.44
CA LEU A 435 10.05 -21.91 16.07
C LEU A 435 9.54 -22.78 14.91
N GLU A 436 8.23 -22.80 14.65
CA GLU A 436 7.67 -23.58 13.55
C GLU A 436 7.73 -22.80 12.24
N THR A 437 8.52 -23.33 11.31
CA THR A 437 8.80 -22.66 10.04
C THR A 437 8.48 -23.46 8.79
N GLU A 438 7.91 -24.65 8.95
CA GLU A 438 7.45 -25.43 7.80
C GLU A 438 6.20 -24.78 7.16
N PRO A 439 5.99 -24.99 5.83
CA PRO A 439 4.84 -24.44 5.13
C PRO A 439 3.53 -24.93 5.76
N ILE A 440 2.55 -24.04 5.88
CA ILE A 440 1.19 -24.37 6.31
C ILE A 440 0.17 -23.64 5.44
N ASP A 441 -1.03 -24.21 5.35
CA ASP A 441 -2.19 -23.54 4.78
C ASP A 441 -2.86 -22.68 5.87
N ILE A 442 -2.90 -21.37 5.65
CA ILE A 442 -3.51 -20.42 6.58
C ILE A 442 -4.93 -20.12 6.09
N PRO A 443 -5.97 -20.45 6.87
CA PRO A 443 -7.36 -20.18 6.49
C PRO A 443 -7.58 -18.70 6.16
N GLY A 444 -8.24 -18.43 5.03
CA GLY A 444 -8.52 -17.05 4.57
C GLY A 444 -7.32 -16.31 3.96
N ALA A 445 -6.19 -17.00 3.75
CA ALA A 445 -5.07 -16.50 2.96
C ALA A 445 -5.01 -17.18 1.59
N ARG A 446 -4.55 -16.43 0.56
CA ARG A 446 -4.24 -16.95 -0.79
C ARG A 446 -2.74 -17.14 -1.02
N GLY A 447 -1.92 -16.51 -0.18
CA GLY A 447 -0.46 -16.57 -0.24
C GLY A 447 0.13 -17.41 0.88
N ASN A 448 1.46 -17.44 0.95
CA ASN A 448 2.21 -18.18 1.96
C ASN A 448 2.96 -17.21 2.87
N SER A 449 3.00 -17.50 4.17
CA SER A 449 3.72 -16.66 5.13
C SER A 449 5.19 -16.52 4.77
N LEU A 450 5.69 -15.28 4.81
CA LEU A 450 7.10 -14.96 4.60
C LEU A 450 7.98 -15.38 5.79
N LEU A 451 7.38 -15.72 6.95
CA LEU A 451 8.09 -16.24 8.13
C LEU A 451 8.33 -17.76 8.08
N ARG A 452 7.75 -18.43 7.09
CA ARG A 452 7.85 -19.88 6.88
C ARG A 452 8.58 -20.19 5.59
N ARG A 453 9.16 -21.38 5.49
CA ARG A 453 9.65 -21.91 4.21
C ARG A 453 8.50 -21.88 3.20
N GLN A 454 8.84 -21.52 1.97
CA GLN A 454 7.89 -21.53 0.87
C GLN A 454 7.63 -22.97 0.41
N PRO A 455 6.43 -23.28 -0.12
CA PRO A 455 6.16 -24.58 -0.72
C PRO A 455 7.20 -24.97 -1.79
N ASN A 456 7.31 -26.27 -2.05
CA ASN A 456 8.32 -26.83 -2.98
C ASN A 456 8.06 -26.54 -4.47
N PHE A 457 6.93 -25.91 -4.82
CA PHE A 457 6.68 -25.52 -6.20
C PHE A 457 7.45 -24.24 -6.56
N GLU A 458 7.82 -24.12 -7.84
CA GLU A 458 8.48 -22.92 -8.35
C GLU A 458 7.48 -21.75 -8.34
N ARG A 459 7.87 -20.61 -7.76
CA ARG A 459 7.00 -19.42 -7.68
C ARG A 459 7.08 -18.63 -8.98
N THR A 460 6.03 -18.69 -9.79
CA THR A 460 5.92 -18.00 -11.09
C THR A 460 4.59 -17.27 -11.23
N CYS A 461 4.43 -16.45 -12.28
CA CYS A 461 3.15 -15.83 -12.59
C CYS A 461 2.06 -16.83 -13.02
N ARG A 462 2.45 -18.07 -13.36
CA ARG A 462 1.50 -19.17 -13.57
C ARG A 462 1.00 -19.75 -12.26
N THR A 463 1.89 -19.96 -11.28
CA THR A 463 1.54 -20.62 -10.01
C THR A 463 0.94 -19.67 -8.98
N LEU A 464 1.31 -18.39 -9.03
CA LEU A 464 0.81 -17.35 -8.14
C LEU A 464 -0.37 -16.61 -8.78
N PRO A 465 -1.28 -16.01 -7.98
CA PRO A 465 -2.42 -15.25 -8.48
C PRO A 465 -2.01 -13.87 -9.01
N ILE A 466 -1.15 -13.86 -10.03
CA ILE A 466 -0.60 -12.66 -10.69
C ILE A 466 -1.16 -12.63 -12.12
N PRO A 467 -1.99 -11.64 -12.48
CA PRO A 467 -2.35 -11.39 -13.87
C PRO A 467 -1.09 -11.19 -14.73
N MET A 468 -1.09 -11.76 -15.94
CA MET A 468 0.11 -11.78 -16.80
C MET A 468 0.61 -10.40 -17.19
N GLU A 469 -0.30 -9.43 -17.32
CA GLU A 469 0.00 -8.02 -17.55
C GLU A 469 0.78 -7.34 -16.41
N TYR A 470 0.70 -7.91 -15.19
CA TYR A 470 1.43 -7.43 -14.02
C TYR A 470 2.66 -8.27 -13.70
N CYS A 471 2.93 -9.33 -14.46
CA CYS A 471 4.03 -10.24 -14.20
C CYS A 471 5.40 -9.55 -14.34
N ILE A 472 6.25 -9.64 -13.31
CA ILE A 472 7.63 -9.13 -13.35
C ILE A 472 8.65 -10.17 -13.84
N CYS A 473 8.26 -11.44 -14.00
CA CYS A 473 9.14 -12.45 -14.57
C CYS A 473 9.54 -12.04 -16.00
N GLN A 474 10.81 -12.25 -16.33
CA GLN A 474 11.36 -11.92 -17.63
C GLN A 474 11.24 -13.12 -18.56
N PHE A 475 10.84 -12.83 -19.79
CA PHE A 475 10.68 -13.82 -20.85
C PHE A 475 11.51 -13.36 -22.05
N THR A 476 12.30 -14.25 -22.63
CA THR A 476 13.13 -13.90 -23.79
C THR A 476 12.24 -13.79 -25.03
N SER A 477 12.45 -12.72 -25.80
CA SER A 477 11.68 -12.48 -27.00
C SER A 477 12.50 -11.76 -28.05
N THR A 478 12.16 -12.04 -29.30
CA THR A 478 12.84 -11.49 -30.48
C THR A 478 11.91 -10.49 -31.17
N PRO A 479 12.34 -9.23 -31.41
CA PRO A 479 11.56 -8.24 -32.15
C PRO A 479 11.13 -8.76 -33.53
N GLN A 480 9.90 -8.45 -33.92
CA GLN A 480 9.33 -8.85 -35.21
C GLN A 480 9.03 -7.63 -36.08
N ASN A 481 8.78 -7.86 -37.37
CA ASN A 481 8.36 -6.79 -38.28
C ASN A 481 6.91 -6.34 -37.96
N LYS A 482 6.75 -5.09 -37.55
CA LYS A 482 5.46 -4.45 -37.22
C LYS A 482 4.48 -4.33 -38.38
N ASN A 483 4.94 -4.53 -39.62
CA ASN A 483 4.12 -4.48 -40.83
C ASN A 483 3.84 -5.88 -41.41
N SER A 484 4.21 -6.95 -40.72
CA SER A 484 3.95 -8.32 -41.15
C SER A 484 2.46 -8.68 -41.09
N ASP A 485 2.05 -9.69 -41.86
CA ASP A 485 0.66 -10.19 -41.86
C ASP A 485 0.21 -10.60 -40.46
N ILE A 486 1.08 -11.28 -39.70
CA ILE A 486 0.80 -11.67 -38.32
C ILE A 486 0.58 -10.45 -37.42
N SER A 487 1.35 -9.38 -37.60
CA SER A 487 1.20 -8.14 -36.83
C SER A 487 -0.15 -7.47 -37.11
N ILE A 488 -0.55 -7.41 -38.37
CA ILE A 488 -1.84 -6.82 -38.79
C ILE A 488 -3.00 -7.69 -38.29
N GLN A 489 -2.90 -9.01 -38.40
CA GLN A 489 -3.92 -9.94 -37.89
C GLN A 489 -4.06 -9.85 -36.37
N ALA A 490 -2.95 -9.82 -35.63
CA ALA A 490 -2.95 -9.65 -34.19
C ALA A 490 -3.60 -8.31 -33.79
N GLY A 491 -3.24 -7.22 -34.46
CA GLY A 491 -3.84 -5.90 -34.18
C GLY A 491 -5.35 -5.86 -34.41
N LYS A 492 -5.83 -6.46 -35.51
CA LYS A 492 -7.26 -6.61 -35.78
C LYS A 492 -7.96 -7.45 -34.70
N ALA A 493 -7.40 -8.61 -34.37
CA ALA A 493 -7.94 -9.51 -33.35
C ALA A 493 -8.03 -8.84 -31.96
N ILE A 494 -7.03 -8.03 -31.59
CA ILE A 494 -7.06 -7.23 -30.35
C ILE A 494 -8.25 -6.27 -30.38
N THR A 495 -8.42 -5.49 -31.45
CA THR A 495 -9.54 -4.54 -31.54
C THR A 495 -10.91 -5.22 -31.59
N GLU A 496 -11.02 -6.35 -32.28
CA GLU A 496 -12.24 -7.18 -32.29
C GLU A 496 -12.58 -7.69 -30.89
N LYS A 497 -11.58 -8.15 -30.13
CA LYS A 497 -11.75 -8.60 -28.75
C LYS A 497 -12.21 -7.46 -27.85
N VAL A 498 -11.60 -6.28 -27.95
CA VAL A 498 -12.03 -5.10 -27.18
C VAL A 498 -13.48 -4.74 -27.52
N ASN A 499 -13.83 -4.66 -28.80
CA ASN A 499 -15.21 -4.38 -29.23
C ASN A 499 -16.21 -5.45 -28.76
N SER A 500 -15.79 -6.72 -28.70
CA SER A 500 -16.59 -7.80 -28.12
C SER A 500 -16.83 -7.59 -26.62
N LEU A 501 -15.80 -7.21 -25.86
CA LEU A 501 -15.93 -6.88 -24.45
C LEU A 501 -16.86 -5.68 -24.22
N LEU A 502 -16.79 -4.65 -25.07
CA LEU A 502 -17.72 -3.51 -25.01
C LEU A 502 -19.17 -3.96 -25.20
N ARG A 503 -19.45 -4.85 -26.16
CA ARG A 503 -20.79 -5.43 -26.37
C ARG A 503 -21.24 -6.28 -25.19
N GLN A 504 -20.39 -7.19 -24.72
CA GLN A 504 -20.71 -8.10 -23.60
C GLN A 504 -21.02 -7.35 -22.29
N ASN A 505 -20.45 -6.16 -22.11
CA ASN A 505 -20.67 -5.32 -20.94
C ASN A 505 -21.70 -4.20 -21.17
N ASN A 506 -22.42 -4.20 -22.30
CA ASN A 506 -23.41 -3.19 -22.67
C ASN A 506 -22.85 -1.74 -22.65
N LEU A 507 -21.63 -1.56 -23.15
CA LEU A 507 -20.93 -0.27 -23.18
C LEU A 507 -20.95 0.41 -24.55
N THR A 508 -21.60 -0.17 -25.56
CA THR A 508 -21.61 0.35 -26.94
C THR A 508 -22.28 1.71 -27.09
N GLU A 509 -23.15 2.12 -26.16
CA GLU A 509 -23.75 3.46 -26.16
C GLU A 509 -22.82 4.52 -25.55
N LYS A 510 -21.81 4.11 -24.78
CA LYS A 510 -20.88 5.00 -24.06
C LYS A 510 -19.48 5.03 -24.66
N CYS A 511 -19.12 3.98 -25.40
CA CYS A 511 -17.79 3.78 -25.95
C CYS A 511 -17.88 3.59 -27.47
N ILE A 512 -16.99 4.28 -28.19
CA ILE A 512 -16.83 4.09 -29.63
C ILE A 512 -16.24 2.70 -29.92
N ALA A 513 -16.65 2.10 -31.04
CA ALA A 513 -15.96 0.93 -31.57
C ALA A 513 -14.54 1.31 -31.98
N MET A 514 -13.59 0.44 -31.67
CA MET A 514 -12.18 0.64 -31.94
C MET A 514 -11.77 -0.08 -33.21
N ASP A 515 -11.06 0.62 -34.08
CA ASP A 515 -10.48 0.05 -35.30
C ASP A 515 -8.97 0.09 -35.23
N TYR A 516 -8.33 -1.00 -35.66
CA TYR A 516 -6.87 -1.10 -35.74
C TYR A 516 -6.33 -0.03 -36.70
N ASP A 517 -5.31 0.73 -36.24
CA ASP A 517 -4.55 1.65 -37.08
C ASP A 517 -3.20 1.02 -37.46
N ASN A 518 -2.30 0.91 -36.50
CA ASN A 518 -0.97 0.35 -36.71
C ASN A 518 -0.42 -0.35 -35.46
N THR A 519 0.51 -1.27 -35.70
CA THR A 519 1.34 -1.86 -34.65
C THR A 519 2.52 -0.92 -34.37
N THR A 520 2.78 -0.64 -33.09
CA THR A 520 3.94 0.16 -32.67
C THR A 520 5.11 -0.73 -32.28
N LYS A 521 4.84 -1.89 -31.67
CA LYS A 521 5.86 -2.87 -31.28
C LYS A 521 5.29 -4.30 -31.38
N ILE A 522 6.10 -5.24 -31.83
CA ILE A 522 5.78 -6.67 -31.78
C ILE A 522 7.05 -7.47 -31.50
N SER A 523 6.94 -8.47 -30.63
CA SER A 523 8.02 -9.39 -30.29
C SER A 523 7.46 -10.79 -30.12
N LEU A 524 8.16 -11.79 -30.66
CA LEU A 524 7.85 -13.21 -30.52
C LEU A 524 8.61 -13.75 -29.31
N TYR A 525 7.93 -14.37 -28.35
CA TYR A 525 8.61 -15.12 -27.31
C TYR A 525 9.32 -16.34 -27.92
N ASP A 526 10.55 -16.60 -27.48
CA ASP A 526 11.38 -17.64 -28.09
C ASP A 526 10.79 -19.05 -27.88
N ASP A 527 10.08 -19.24 -26.77
CA ASP A 527 9.41 -20.50 -26.42
C ASP A 527 7.92 -20.50 -26.76
N LYS A 528 7.49 -21.60 -27.36
CA LYS A 528 6.07 -21.88 -27.64
C LYS A 528 5.32 -22.33 -26.39
N LEU A 529 4.04 -22.02 -26.33
CA LEU A 529 3.12 -22.51 -25.31
C LEU A 529 2.07 -23.40 -25.96
N ASN A 530 2.02 -24.68 -25.56
CA ASN A 530 1.13 -25.69 -26.17
C ASN A 530 1.25 -25.73 -27.72
N ASN A 531 2.50 -25.70 -28.24
CA ASN A 531 2.85 -25.60 -29.66
C ASN A 531 2.42 -24.32 -30.40
N ALA A 532 1.76 -23.38 -29.73
CA ALA A 532 1.41 -22.08 -30.28
C ALA A 532 2.51 -21.05 -30.04
N SER A 533 2.65 -20.12 -30.97
CA SER A 533 3.60 -19.01 -30.85
C SER A 533 2.95 -17.89 -30.04
N ILE A 534 3.69 -17.31 -29.09
CA ILE A 534 3.17 -16.21 -28.26
C ILE A 534 3.86 -14.91 -28.68
N TYR A 535 3.07 -13.90 -29.02
CA TYR A 535 3.55 -12.57 -29.37
C TYR A 535 3.17 -11.57 -28.28
N ASN A 536 4.06 -10.65 -27.94
CA ASN A 536 3.70 -9.44 -27.22
C ASN A 536 3.55 -8.30 -28.25
N VAL A 537 2.38 -7.67 -28.29
CA VAL A 537 1.96 -6.77 -29.36
C VAL A 537 1.44 -5.47 -28.76
N ASP A 538 2.04 -4.35 -29.18
CA ASP A 538 1.60 -3.00 -28.85
C ASP A 538 0.97 -2.37 -30.09
N ILE A 539 -0.27 -1.88 -29.99
CA ILE A 539 -1.01 -1.27 -31.10
C ILE A 539 -1.56 0.10 -30.73
N ILE A 540 -1.85 0.89 -31.75
CA ILE A 540 -2.67 2.11 -31.66
C ILE A 540 -3.94 1.91 -32.51
N THR A 541 -5.06 2.43 -32.01
CA THR A 541 -6.35 2.44 -32.71
C THR A 541 -6.58 3.76 -33.44
N LYS A 542 -7.44 3.75 -34.45
CA LYS A 542 -7.75 4.94 -35.26
C LYS A 542 -8.45 6.03 -34.44
N LYS A 543 -8.38 7.26 -34.94
CA LYS A 543 -9.24 8.36 -34.49
C LYS A 543 -10.72 7.98 -34.60
N PRO A 544 -11.58 8.41 -33.65
CA PRO A 544 -11.29 9.36 -32.58
C PRO A 544 -10.74 8.73 -31.28
N SER A 545 -10.52 7.41 -31.24
CA SER A 545 -10.06 6.73 -30.01
C SER A 545 -8.60 7.01 -29.70
N GLU A 546 -7.71 6.83 -30.69
CA GLU A 546 -6.24 6.88 -30.51
C GLU A 546 -5.76 6.09 -29.28
N ALA A 547 -6.42 4.97 -28.96
CA ALA A 547 -6.12 4.18 -27.78
C ALA A 547 -4.89 3.30 -28.04
N ALA A 548 -4.02 3.20 -27.04
CA ALA A 548 -2.86 2.31 -27.06
C ALA A 548 -3.15 1.05 -26.24
N PHE A 549 -2.90 -0.12 -26.83
CA PHE A 549 -3.02 -1.42 -26.16
C PHE A 549 -1.69 -2.15 -26.17
N LYS A 550 -1.42 -2.91 -25.10
CA LYS A 550 -0.31 -3.86 -24.99
C LYS A 550 -0.90 -5.21 -24.58
N VAL A 551 -0.73 -6.23 -25.42
CA VAL A 551 -1.43 -7.51 -25.29
C VAL A 551 -0.51 -8.68 -25.63
N CYS A 552 -0.63 -9.78 -24.90
CA CYS A 552 -0.06 -11.07 -25.29
C CYS A 552 -1.06 -11.83 -26.19
N VAL A 553 -0.63 -12.21 -27.39
CA VAL A 553 -1.44 -12.88 -28.41
C VAL A 553 -0.87 -14.27 -28.69
N GLN A 554 -1.72 -15.30 -28.62
CA GLN A 554 -1.39 -16.66 -29.01
C GLN A 554 -1.80 -16.89 -30.47
N TYR A 555 -0.88 -17.45 -31.27
CA TYR A 555 -1.08 -17.78 -32.69
C TYR A 555 -0.72 -19.23 -32.99
#